data_AF-A0A946A8T8-F1
#
_entry.id   AF-A0A946A8T8-F1
#
_cell.length_a   1.000
_cell.length_b   1.000
_cell.length_c   1.000
_cell.angle_alpha   90.00
_cell.angle_beta   90.00
_cell.angle_gamma   90.00
#
_symmetry.space_group_name_H-M   'P 1'
#
loop_
_entity.id
_entity.type
_entity.pdbx_description
1 polymer ?
#
loop_
_entity_poly.entity_id
_entity_poly.type
_entity_poly.pdbx_seq_one_letter_code
_entity_poly.pdbx_strand_id
1 'polypeptide(L)'
;MTNKDSNTVGFVGCDAKHDHSHGGDPDASRRVVQVNGRRVTTVDIHAHCIIPEAMRVPGRENQNAALEVDDLDTRLVAMDAQGIDIEVEHPAPV
;
A
#
# COMPACT_ATOMS: atom_id res chain seq x y z
N MET A 1 28.13 4.07 -23.13
CA MET A 1 27.20 2.93 -23.05
C MET A 1 25.79 3.47 -23.11
N THR A 2 25.01 3.05 -24.10
CA THR A 2 23.63 3.47 -24.35
C THR A 2 22.72 2.98 -23.23
N ASN A 3 21.96 3.90 -22.63
CA ASN A 3 21.00 3.64 -21.57
C ASN A 3 19.87 2.79 -22.16
N LYS A 4 19.96 1.47 -21.98
CA LYS A 4 18.96 0.50 -22.42
C LYS A 4 17.68 0.79 -21.64
N ASP A 5 16.56 0.86 -22.34
CA ASP A 5 15.21 1.06 -21.79
C ASP A 5 14.91 0.01 -20.71
N SER A 6 15.29 0.29 -19.47
CA SER A 6 15.06 -0.62 -18.36
C SER A 6 13.70 -0.30 -17.75
N ASN A 7 12.67 -0.96 -18.29
CA ASN A 7 11.41 -1.19 -17.58
C ASN A 7 11.71 -2.06 -16.35
N THR A 8 12.35 -1.45 -15.34
CA THR A 8 12.68 -2.10 -14.08
C THR A 8 11.43 -2.14 -13.22
N VAL A 9 10.91 -3.36 -13.00
CA VAL A 9 9.87 -3.62 -11.99
C VAL A 9 10.59 -3.84 -10.65
N GLY A 10 10.31 -3.00 -9.66
CA GLY A 10 10.78 -3.17 -8.29
C GLY A 10 9.64 -3.67 -7.42
N PHE A 11 9.89 -4.70 -6.62
CA PHE A 11 8.94 -5.20 -5.62
C PHE A 11 9.35 -4.66 -4.25
N VAL A 12 8.42 -4.01 -3.55
CA VAL A 12 8.57 -3.65 -2.13
C VAL A 12 7.37 -4.26 -1.42
N GLY A 13 7.62 -5.24 -0.56
CA GLY A 13 6.59 -5.86 0.28
C GLY A 13 6.64 -5.32 1.71
N CYS A 14 5.49 -5.36 2.40
CA CYS A 14 5.35 -4.90 3.79
C CYS A 14 6.26 -5.64 4.81
N ASP A 15 6.79 -6.83 4.48
CA ASP A 15 7.63 -7.65 5.38
C ASP A 15 9.10 -7.20 5.47
N ALA A 16 9.55 -6.26 4.62
CA ALA A 16 10.85 -5.63 4.82
C ALA A 16 10.76 -4.80 6.09
N LYS A 17 11.43 -5.23 7.17
CA LYS A 17 11.48 -4.53 8.46
C LYS A 17 11.75 -3.04 8.24
N HIS A 18 10.68 -2.25 8.28
CA HIS A 18 10.76 -0.82 8.23
C HIS A 18 11.30 -0.36 9.57
N ASP A 19 12.37 0.44 9.54
CA ASP A 19 12.57 1.42 10.60
C ASP A 19 11.28 2.26 10.64
N HIS A 20 10.53 2.15 11.75
CA HIS A 20 9.26 2.84 11.95
C HIS A 20 9.51 4.34 12.12
N SER A 21 9.88 5.02 11.05
CA SER A 21 9.75 6.47 10.95
C SER A 21 8.35 6.82 10.46
N HIS A 22 7.33 6.47 11.26
CA HIS A 22 5.98 7.00 11.09
C HIS A 22 5.97 8.42 11.67
N GLY A 23 6.25 9.39 10.81
CA GLY A 23 6.23 10.81 11.13
C GLY A 23 6.01 11.63 9.87
N GLY A 24 4.89 11.39 9.18
CA GLY A 24 4.44 12.24 8.08
C GLY A 24 3.32 13.14 8.59
N ASP A 25 3.51 14.46 8.46
CA ASP A 25 2.43 15.45 8.63
C ASP A 25 1.21 15.04 7.80
N PRO A 26 -0.03 15.21 8.30
CA PRO A 26 -1.24 15.00 7.51
C PRO A 26 -1.37 15.98 6.33
N ASP A 27 -0.49 16.98 6.24
CA ASP A 27 -0.33 17.92 5.12
C ASP A 27 0.86 17.57 4.21
N ALA A 28 1.51 16.42 4.44
CA ALA A 28 2.63 15.97 3.64
C ALA A 28 2.13 15.48 2.27
N SER A 29 2.61 16.12 1.20
CA SER A 29 2.39 15.66 -0.17
C SER A 29 2.74 14.18 -0.33
N ARG A 30 1.94 13.43 -1.10
CA ARG A 30 2.20 12.02 -1.49
C ARG A 30 3.69 11.74 -1.70
N ARG A 31 4.18 10.65 -1.10
CA ARG A 31 5.55 10.17 -1.27
C ARG A 31 5.79 9.76 -2.74
N VAL A 32 6.88 10.24 -3.33
CA VAL A 32 7.24 9.91 -4.72
C VAL A 32 8.42 8.95 -4.75
N VAL A 33 8.23 7.78 -5.39
CA VAL A 33 9.29 6.80 -5.61
C VAL A 33 9.99 7.08 -6.94
N GLN A 34 11.33 7.15 -6.92
CA GLN A 34 12.14 7.42 -8.11
C GLN A 34 13.33 6.47 -8.20
N VAL A 35 13.66 6.03 -9.42
CA VAL A 35 14.87 5.26 -9.74
C VAL A 35 15.66 6.08 -10.76
N ASN A 36 16.93 6.36 -10.47
CA ASN A 36 17.80 7.19 -11.31
C ASN A 36 17.18 8.56 -11.68
N GLY A 37 16.47 9.19 -10.73
CA GLY A 37 15.81 10.48 -10.94
C GLY A 37 14.55 10.42 -11.82
N ARG A 38 14.03 9.22 -12.12
CA ARG A 38 12.78 9.02 -12.85
C ARG A 38 11.73 8.41 -11.93
N ARG A 39 10.52 9.00 -11.86
CA ARG A 39 9.39 8.40 -11.15
C ARG A 39 9.07 7.02 -11.73
N VAL A 40 8.91 6.05 -10.84
CA VAL A 40 8.43 4.71 -11.17
C VAL A 40 7.01 4.54 -10.64
N THR A 41 6.23 3.66 -11.27
CA THR A 41 4.92 3.25 -10.75
C THR A 41 5.13 2.18 -9.68
N THR A 42 4.65 2.43 -8.48
CA THR A 42 4.71 1.48 -7.37
C THR A 42 3.41 0.69 -7.32
N VAL A 43 3.51 -0.64 -7.44
CA VAL A 43 2.38 -1.57 -7.33
C VAL A 43 2.61 -2.48 -6.14
N ASP A 44 1.72 -2.43 -5.15
CA ASP A 44 1.65 -3.45 -4.12
C ASP A 44 0.72 -4.57 -4.60
N ILE A 45 1.26 -5.77 -4.68
CA ILE A 45 0.53 -6.97 -5.12
C ILE A 45 0.04 -7.82 -3.96
N HIS A 46 0.43 -7.48 -2.72
CA HIS A 46 0.09 -8.20 -1.51
C HIS A 46 -0.58 -7.24 -0.53
N ALA A 47 -1.70 -6.67 -0.99
CA ALA A 47 -2.55 -5.83 -0.18
C ALA A 47 -3.76 -6.64 0.31
N HIS A 48 -4.01 -6.61 1.61
CA HIS A 48 -5.17 -7.25 2.19
C HIS A 48 -6.35 -6.28 2.29
N CYS A 49 -7.57 -6.79 2.14
CA CYS A 49 -8.78 -6.08 2.50
C CYS A 49 -9.70 -6.93 3.37
N ILE A 50 -10.43 -6.27 4.26
CA ILE A 50 -11.41 -6.85 5.15
C ILE A 50 -12.79 -6.58 4.55
N ILE A 51 -13.52 -7.66 4.32
CA ILE A 51 -14.92 -7.63 3.87
C ILE A 51 -15.78 -7.83 5.12
N PRO A 52 -16.52 -6.81 5.60
CA PRO A 52 -17.29 -6.89 6.84
C PRO A 52 -18.25 -8.08 6.87
N GLU A 53 -18.92 -8.37 5.76
CA GLU A 53 -19.84 -9.51 5.61
C GLU A 53 -19.13 -10.85 5.82
N ALA A 54 -17.89 -10.99 5.35
CA ALA A 54 -17.11 -12.21 5.50
C ALA A 54 -16.67 -12.42 6.96
N MET A 55 -16.34 -11.34 7.68
CA MET A 55 -15.97 -11.38 9.11
C MET A 55 -17.13 -11.75 10.03
N ARG A 56 -18.37 -11.40 9.65
CA ARG A 56 -19.58 -11.76 10.41
C ARG A 56 -19.85 -13.27 10.44
N VAL A 57 -19.46 -14.01 9.40
CA VAL A 57 -19.70 -15.46 9.31
C VAL A 57 -19.07 -16.24 10.48
N PRO A 58 -17.78 -16.05 10.82
CA PRO A 58 -17.18 -16.63 12.02
C PRO A 58 -17.44 -15.82 13.31
N GLY A 59 -18.19 -14.72 13.25
CA GLY A 59 -18.42 -13.84 14.41
C GLY A 59 -17.18 -13.06 14.86
N ARG A 60 -16.30 -12.69 13.93
CA ARG A 60 -15.10 -11.88 14.21
C ARG A 60 -15.34 -10.41 13.88
N GLU A 61 -14.62 -9.54 14.57
CA GLU A 61 -14.65 -8.10 14.36
C GLU A 61 -13.44 -7.63 13.53
N ASN A 62 -13.60 -6.50 12.85
CA ASN A 62 -12.48 -5.85 12.16
C ASN A 62 -11.50 -5.30 13.19
N GLN A 63 -10.23 -5.71 13.11
CA GLN A 63 -9.16 -5.24 13.99
C GLN A 63 -8.33 -4.10 13.38
N ASN A 64 -8.54 -3.77 12.11
CA ASN A 64 -7.81 -2.72 11.40
C ASN A 64 -8.71 -2.00 10.37
N ALA A 65 -9.18 -0.80 10.73
CA ALA A 65 -10.01 0.04 9.87
C ALA A 65 -9.35 0.38 8.52
N ALA A 66 -8.01 0.51 8.47
CA ALA A 66 -7.30 0.79 7.22
C ALA A 66 -7.30 -0.38 6.22
N LEU A 67 -7.74 -1.57 6.65
CA LEU A 67 -7.97 -2.70 5.75
C LEU A 67 -9.44 -2.82 5.34
N GLU A 68 -10.36 -2.04 5.91
CA GLU A 68 -11.78 -2.13 5.56
C GLU A 68 -12.00 -1.68 4.11
N VAL A 69 -12.66 -2.53 3.32
CA VAL A 69 -12.85 -2.27 1.88
C VAL A 69 -13.65 -1.00 1.58
N ASP A 70 -14.46 -0.54 2.53
CA ASP A 70 -15.34 0.62 2.38
C ASP A 70 -14.71 1.95 2.88
N ASP A 71 -13.58 1.92 3.59
CA ASP A 71 -12.87 3.12 4.07
C ASP A 71 -11.73 3.52 3.13
N LEU A 72 -12.11 3.92 1.92
CA LEU A 72 -11.15 4.28 0.87
C LEU A 72 -10.33 5.53 1.21
N ASP A 73 -10.88 6.49 1.97
CA ASP A 73 -10.16 7.72 2.32
C ASP A 73 -8.96 7.41 3.23
N THR A 74 -9.17 6.63 4.29
CA THR A 74 -8.08 6.16 5.17
C THR A 74 -7.05 5.36 4.38
N ARG A 75 -7.51 4.52 3.45
CA ARG A 75 -6.63 3.71 2.60
C ARG A 75 -5.77 4.56 1.69
N LEU A 76 -6.35 5.52 0.98
CA LEU A 76 -5.63 6.39 0.05
C LEU A 76 -4.61 7.27 0.77
N VAL A 77 -4.93 7.76 1.98
CA VAL A 77 -3.96 8.48 2.81
C VAL A 77 -2.76 7.58 3.18
N ALA A 78 -3.02 6.32 3.53
CA ALA A 78 -1.96 5.36 3.82
C ALA A 78 -1.12 5.01 2.57
N MET A 79 -1.74 4.84 1.41
CA MET A 79 -1.05 4.62 0.13
C MET A 79 -0.17 5.81 -0.23
N ASP A 80 -0.69 7.04 -0.07
CA ASP A 80 0.02 8.27 -0.36
C ASP A 80 1.24 8.47 0.54
N ALA A 81 1.11 8.15 1.84
CA ALA A 81 2.20 8.22 2.80
C ALA A 81 3.34 7.23 2.45
N GLN A 82 2.99 6.08 1.87
CA GLN A 82 3.92 5.03 1.47
C GLN A 82 4.48 5.20 0.04
N GLY A 83 3.80 5.97 -0.80
CA GLY A 83 4.16 6.16 -2.21
C GLY A 83 3.75 4.98 -3.09
N ILE A 84 2.64 4.33 -2.74
CA ILE A 84 2.00 3.26 -3.52
C ILE A 84 1.02 3.90 -4.49
N ASP A 85 1.13 3.57 -5.78
CA ASP A 85 0.22 4.09 -6.81
C ASP A 85 -0.97 3.16 -7.04
N ILE A 86 -0.77 1.85 -6.89
CA ILE A 86 -1.77 0.81 -7.12
C ILE A 86 -1.61 -0.27 -6.06
N GLU A 87 -2.73 -0.69 -5.48
CA GLU A 87 -2.80 -1.90 -4.67
C GLU A 87 -3.68 -2.92 -5.37
N VAL A 88 -3.21 -4.17 -5.39
CA VAL A 88 -4.00 -5.32 -5.82
C VAL A 88 -4.49 -6.02 -4.57
N GLU A 89 -5.76 -5.79 -4.26
CA GLU A 89 -6.35 -6.30 -3.04
C GLU A 89 -6.76 -7.76 -3.15
N HIS A 90 -6.62 -8.48 -2.04
CA HIS A 90 -7.25 -9.77 -1.82
C HIS A 90 -7.82 -9.86 -0.40
N PRO A 91 -8.85 -10.69 -0.18
CA PRO A 91 -9.43 -10.83 1.14
C PRO A 91 -8.40 -11.25 2.19
N ALA A 92 -8.44 -10.59 3.35
CA ALA A 92 -7.73 -11.02 4.54
C ALA A 92 -8.27 -12.39 5.01
N PRO A 93 -7.43 -13.20 5.68
CA PRO A 93 -7.90 -14.44 6.30
C PRO A 93 -9.00 -14.13 7.32
N VAL A 94 -10.15 -14.81 7.16
CA VAL A 94 -11.30 -14.71 8.07
C VAL A 94 -11.16 -15.58 9.30
#